data_AF-A0A3B8R3T0-F1
#
_entry.id   AF-A0A3B8R3T0-F1
#
_cell.length_a   1.000
_cell.length_b   1.000
_cell.length_c   1.000
_cell.angle_alpha   90.00
_cell.angle_beta   90.00
_cell.angle_gamma   90.00
#
_symmetry.space_group_name_H-M   'P 1'
#
loop_
_entity.id
_entity.type
_entity.pdbx_description
1 polymer ?
#
loop_
_entity_poly.entity_id
_entity_poly.type
_entity_poly.pdbx_seq_one_letter_code
_entity_poly.pdbx_strand_id
1 'polypeptide(L)'
;METYEVMKTTFAARSFTDRVISNETLYRILDHARFAPSGGNRQGWKVLVITEPSLRTDLQTLMAPTIQAYKAMAVAGETPFNSISPSAV
;
A
#
# COMPACT_ATOMS: atom_id res chain seq x y z
N MET A 1 13.55 5.57 18.48
CA MET A 1 14.37 4.94 17.43
C MET A 1 14.85 6.04 16.52
N GLU A 2 16.11 5.96 16.12
CA GLU A 2 16.70 6.93 15.19
C GLU A 2 16.22 6.65 13.76
N THR A 3 16.13 7.68 12.92
CA THR A 3 15.60 7.55 11.55
C THR A 3 16.29 6.45 10.74
N TYR A 4 17.62 6.35 10.83
CA TYR A 4 18.40 5.33 10.11
C TYR A 4 18.15 3.90 10.61
N GLU A 5 17.73 3.74 11.85
CA GLU A 5 17.32 2.44 12.39
C GLU A 5 15.98 2.04 11.77
N VAL A 6 14.99 2.93 11.82
CA VAL A 6 13.65 2.72 11.24
C VAL A 6 13.73 2.36 9.76
N MET A 7 14.58 3.05 8.99
CA MET A 7 14.76 2.78 7.55
C MET A 7 15.24 1.36 7.25
N LYS A 8 16.02 0.74 8.15
CA LYS A 8 16.57 -0.61 7.95
C LYS A 8 15.65 -1.70 8.49
N THR A 9 14.85 -1.39 9.51
CA THR A 9 14.05 -2.38 10.23
C THR A 9 12.58 -2.40 9.80
N THR A 10 12.09 -1.36 9.12
CA THR A 10 10.70 -1.33 8.62
C THR A 10 10.51 -2.43 7.58
N PHE A 11 9.56 -3.33 7.83
CA PHE A 11 9.25 -4.46 6.95
C PHE A 11 7.91 -4.26 6.23
N ALA A 12 7.73 -4.97 5.11
CA ALA A 12 6.45 -5.04 4.41
C ALA A 12 5.48 -6.00 5.13
N ALA A 13 4.67 -5.46 6.05
CA ALA A 13 3.70 -6.22 6.81
C ALA A 13 2.58 -6.79 5.93
N ARG A 14 2.26 -8.07 6.13
CA ARG A 14 1.19 -8.81 5.41
C ARG A 14 0.14 -9.44 6.34
N SER A 15 0.35 -9.33 7.65
CA SER A 15 -0.58 -9.73 8.70
C SER A 15 -0.62 -8.61 9.74
N PHE A 16 -1.82 -8.28 10.23
CA PHE A 16 -2.06 -7.16 11.13
C PHE A 16 -2.89 -7.64 12.32
N THR A 17 -2.65 -7.05 13.49
CA THR A 17 -3.50 -7.23 14.67
C THR A 17 -4.78 -6.41 14.55
N ASP A 18 -5.80 -6.71 15.37
CA ASP A 18 -7.03 -5.91 15.46
C ASP A 18 -6.88 -4.58 16.20
N ARG A 19 -5.65 -4.24 16.64
CA ARG A 19 -5.37 -2.98 17.35
C ARG A 19 -5.54 -1.79 16.41
N VAL A 20 -6.57 -0.98 16.68
CA VAL A 20 -6.82 0.28 16.00
C VAL A 20 -5.85 1.37 16.50
N ILE A 21 -5.40 2.23 15.59
CA ILE A 21 -4.61 3.43 15.94
C ILE A 21 -5.53 4.62 16.24
N SER A 22 -5.13 5.50 17.15
CA SER A 22 -5.90 6.72 17.44
C SER A 22 -5.90 7.69 16.25
N ASN A 23 -6.94 8.52 16.15
CA ASN A 23 -6.98 9.63 15.18
C ASN A 23 -5.78 10.56 15.32
N GLU A 24 -5.33 10.83 16.56
CA GLU A 24 -4.12 11.62 16.81
C GLU A 24 -2.88 11.00 16.15
N THR A 25 -2.69 9.70 16.30
CA THR A 25 -1.56 8.99 15.68
C THR A 25 -1.67 9.05 14.16
N LEU A 26 -2.86 8.82 13.60
CA LEU A 26 -3.12 8.91 12.17
C LEU A 26 -2.82 10.32 11.62
N TYR A 27 -3.32 11.36 12.28
CA TYR A 27 -3.07 12.75 11.87
C TYR A 27 -1.59 13.11 11.94
N ARG A 28 -0.87 12.68 12.99
CA ARG A 28 0.58 12.89 13.08
C ARG A 28 1.33 12.27 11.90
N ILE A 29 0.94 11.05 11.48
CA ILE A 29 1.53 10.40 10.29
C ILE A 29 1.28 11.24 9.04
N LEU A 30 0.04 11.68 8.82
CA LEU A 30 -0.35 12.45 7.64
C LEU A 30 0.26 13.86 7.62
N ASP A 31 0.39 14.50 8.78
CA ASP A 31 1.02 15.81 8.92
C ASP A 31 2.51 15.76 8.57
N HIS A 32 3.23 14.70 8.94
CA HIS A 32 4.61 14.53 8.51
C HIS A 32 4.71 14.15 7.02
N ALA A 33 3.83 13.27 6.53
CA ALA A 33 3.83 12.82 5.14
C ALA A 33 3.67 13.98 4.14
N ARG A 34 2.93 15.04 4.51
CA ARG A 34 2.67 16.17 3.60
C ARG A 34 3.88 17.02 3.24
N PHE A 35 4.99 16.86 3.96
CA PHE A 35 6.25 17.53 3.66
C PHE A 35 7.11 16.76 2.65
N ALA A 36 6.67 15.60 2.16
CA ALA A 36 7.36 14.88 1.11
C ALA A 36 7.51 15.77 -0.14
N PRO A 37 8.71 15.81 -0.77
CA PRO A 37 8.91 16.59 -1.97
C PRO A 37 8.01 16.07 -3.10
N SER A 38 7.44 16.99 -3.88
CA SER A 38 6.66 16.66 -5.07
C SER A 38 7.11 17.52 -6.25
N GLY A 39 7.00 17.00 -7.47
CA GLY A 39 7.46 17.70 -8.67
C GLY A 39 6.80 19.07 -8.82
N GLY A 40 7.59 20.14 -8.76
CA GLY A 40 7.09 21.53 -8.77
C GLY A 40 6.22 21.89 -7.56
N ASN A 41 6.35 21.17 -6.45
CA ASN A 41 5.54 21.29 -5.24
C ASN A 41 4.02 21.22 -5.48
N ARG A 42 3.60 20.49 -6.52
CA ARG A 42 2.18 20.41 -6.93
C ARG A 42 1.29 19.69 -5.92
N GLN A 43 1.86 18.82 -5.08
CA GLN A 43 1.12 18.08 -4.06
C GLN A 43 -0.13 17.36 -4.64
N GLY A 44 0.02 16.75 -5.83
CA GLY A 44 -1.08 16.14 -6.59
C GLY A 44 -1.56 14.79 -6.05
N TRP A 45 -1.69 14.64 -4.74
CA TRP A 45 -2.08 13.41 -4.06
C TRP A 45 -3.27 13.68 -3.13
N LYS A 46 -4.08 12.63 -2.91
CA LYS A 46 -5.21 12.64 -1.99
C LYS A 46 -5.17 11.37 -1.17
N VAL A 47 -5.42 11.49 0.13
CA VAL A 47 -5.48 10.34 1.04
C VAL A 47 -6.94 10.10 1.40
N LEU A 48 -7.36 8.83 1.32
CA LEU A 48 -8.65 8.37 1.81
C LEU A 48 -8.40 7.51 3.05
N VAL A 49 -9.01 7.88 4.17
CA VAL A 49 -8.98 7.09 5.41
C VAL A 49 -10.23 6.23 5.43
N ILE A 50 -10.06 4.91 5.39
CA ILE A 50 -11.16 3.95 5.35
C ILE A 50 -11.26 3.29 6.72
N THR A 51 -12.27 3.67 7.49
CA THR A 51 -12.55 3.13 8.82
C THR A 51 -13.62 2.05 8.80
N GLU A 52 -14.53 2.10 7.83
CA GLU A 52 -15.65 1.16 7.73
C GLU A 52 -15.18 -0.23 7.25
N PRO A 53 -15.40 -1.30 8.03
CA PRO A 53 -14.98 -2.65 7.64
C PRO A 53 -15.63 -3.15 6.34
N SER A 54 -16.88 -2.77 6.07
CA SER A 54 -17.58 -3.13 4.84
C SER A 54 -16.88 -2.57 3.60
N LEU A 55 -16.51 -1.29 3.62
CA LEU A 55 -15.77 -0.65 2.52
C LEU A 55 -14.41 -1.33 2.29
N ARG A 56 -13.75 -1.82 3.35
CA ARG A 56 -12.51 -2.59 3.21
C ARG A 56 -12.73 -3.91 2.49
N THR A 57 -13.83 -4.60 2.76
CA THR A 57 -14.22 -5.84 2.06
C THR A 57 -14.59 -5.57 0.60
N ASP A 58 -15.29 -4.48 0.32
CA ASP A 58 -15.64 -4.08 -1.04
C ASP A 58 -14.38 -3.81 -1.88
N LEU A 59 -13.38 -3.12 -1.30
CA LEU A 59 -12.08 -2.91 -1.95
C LEU A 59 -11.37 -4.23 -2.26
N GLN A 60 -11.40 -5.21 -1.36
CA GLN A 60 -10.81 -6.52 -1.63
C GLN A 60 -11.47 -7.18 -2.85
N THR A 61 -12.80 -7.08 -2.96
CA THR A 61 -13.56 -7.61 -4.10
C THR A 61 -13.19 -6.91 -5.39
N LEU A 62 -13.09 -5.57 -5.38
CA LEU A 62 -12.69 -4.79 -6.54
C LEU A 62 -11.27 -5.11 -7.01
N MET A 63 -10.36 -5.39 -6.08
CA MET A 63 -8.98 -5.74 -6.39
C MET A 63 -8.79 -7.20 -6.80
N ALA A 64 -9.79 -8.07 -6.58
CA ALA A 64 -9.65 -9.52 -6.73
C ALA A 64 -9.15 -9.94 -8.13
N PRO A 65 -9.67 -9.41 -9.26
CA PRO A 65 -9.20 -9.82 -10.59
C PRO A 65 -7.71 -9.54 -10.81
N THR A 66 -7.24 -8.35 -10.41
CA THR A 66 -5.83 -7.95 -10.52
C THR A 66 -4.94 -8.84 -9.66
N ILE A 67 -5.38 -9.17 -8.44
CA ILE A 67 -4.62 -10.04 -7.54
C ILE A 67 -4.61 -11.49 -8.03
N GLN A 68 -5.69 -11.97 -8.64
CA GLN A 68 -5.74 -13.31 -9.25
C GLN A 68 -4.75 -13.42 -10.43
N ALA A 69 -4.76 -12.44 -11.33
CA ALA A 69 -3.79 -12.37 -12.44
C ALA A 69 -2.35 -12.29 -11.91
N TYR A 70 -2.09 -11.42 -10.94
CA TYR A 70 -0.78 -11.31 -10.29
C TYR A 70 -0.29 -12.67 -9.76
N LYS A 71 -1.16 -13.40 -9.06
CA LYS A 71 -0.83 -14.71 -8.50
C LYS A 71 -0.61 -15.76 -9.59
N ALA A 72 -1.42 -15.77 -10.64
CA ALA A 72 -1.25 -16.70 -11.76
C ALA A 72 0.12 -16.51 -12.43
N MET A 73 0.50 -15.27 -12.74
CA MET A 73 1.82 -14.93 -13.28
C MET A 73 2.94 -15.39 -12.34
N ALA A 74 2.83 -15.09 -11.04
CA ALA A 74 3.82 -15.49 -10.06
C ALA A 74 3.96 -17.03 -9.95
N VAL A 75 2.84 -17.76 -10.00
CA VAL A 75 2.83 -19.24 -10.00
C VAL A 75 3.44 -19.80 -11.28
N ALA A 76 3.28 -19.13 -12.42
CA ALA A 76 3.95 -19.45 -13.68
C ALA A 76 5.46 -19.15 -13.66
N GLY A 77 6.00 -18.62 -12.55
CA GLY A 77 7.42 -18.26 -12.41
C GLY A 77 7.77 -16.92 -13.06
N GLU A 78 6.77 -16.14 -13.46
CA GLU A 78 6.95 -14.84 -14.08
C GLU A 78 7.12 -13.73 -13.04
N THR A 79 7.68 -12.60 -13.46
CA THR A 79 7.52 -11.33 -12.73
C THR A 79 6.16 -10.74 -13.09
N PRO A 80 5.20 -10.62 -12.15
CA PRO A 80 3.86 -10.16 -12.51
C PRO A 80 3.87 -8.76 -13.12
N PHE A 81 3.05 -8.56 -14.15
CA PHE A 81 2.92 -7.31 -14.91
C PHE A 81 4.24 -6.83 -15.54
N ASN A 82 5.09 -7.75 -15.97
CA ASN A 82 6.29 -7.43 -16.74
C ASN A 82 5.94 -6.65 -18.01
N SER A 83 6.61 -5.51 -18.26
CA SER A 83 6.36 -4.65 -19.42
C SER A 83 7.13 -5.02 -20.67
N ILE A 84 8.10 -5.95 -20.56
CA ILE A 84 9.00 -6.36 -21.64
C ILE A 84 8.55 -7.72 -22.22
N SER A 85 8.18 -8.65 -21.36
CA SER A 85 7.76 -10.01 -21.75
C SER A 85 6.27 -10.19 -21.46
N PRO A 86 5.44 -10.53 -22.46
CA PRO A 86 4.03 -10.84 -22.23
C PRO A 86 3.84 -12.04 -21.29
N SER A 87 2.78 -12.00 -20.48
CA SER A 87 2.34 -13.13 -19.63
C SER A 87 1.86 -14.30 -20.48
N ALA A 88 2.13 -15.54 -20.04
CA ALA A 88 1.59 -16.76 -20.63
C ALA A 88 0.22 -17.18 -20.05
N VAL A 89 -0.25 -16.48 -19.01
CA VAL A 89 -1.54 -16.69 -18.31
C VAL A 89 -2.42 -15.45 -18.31
#